data_AF-A0A0P1B6J1-F1
#
_entry.id   AF-A0A0P1B6J1-F1
#
_cell.length_a   1.000
_cell.length_b   1.000
_cell.length_c   1.000
_cell.angle_alpha   90.00
_cell.angle_beta   90.00
_cell.angle_gamma   90.00
#
_symmetry.space_group_name_H-M   'P 1'
#
loop_
_entity.id
_entity.type
_entity.pdbx_description
1 polymer ?
#
loop_
_entity_poly.entity_id
_entity_poly.type
_entity_poly.pdbx_seq_one_letter_code
_entity_poly.pdbx_strand_id
1 'polypeptide(L)'
;MKRSTRRELRKLIEIDLEEKDQVSTAIKSENTVLKMDTAKASTTPTSLHDDLVNMMKTQGIVCTPNKPEFENKLLSAAMTPFSPSFSSPSPGKKRKYLKINKGLRHFSMKVCQKVEEKHVTSYNEVADELVREFITMRPNDAVYDEKNIRRRVYDALNVLMAMDIISKERKEIRWKGLPSNLQHDTEMLLIERKERMRSVEQKKQHLQDLLVQQVAMKNLIKRNAERKRKEIDDFASATIVRDEGRVFLPFIAVNTSKDTVIQCEMSEDRQDIFFNFSAPFEIHDDADILQKLNLHKAAYADLKQMVPEKLLSYLPAECEMKSEE
;
A
#
# COMPACT_ATOMS: atom_id res chain seq x y z
N MET A 1 51.34 28.23 28.78
CA MET A 1 50.51 27.73 27.65
C MET A 1 50.66 28.69 26.48
N LYS A 2 51.46 28.34 25.47
CA LYS A 2 51.66 29.18 24.27
C LYS A 2 50.54 28.85 23.28
N ARG A 3 49.79 29.86 22.80
CA ARG A 3 48.72 29.69 21.80
C ARG A 3 49.32 29.59 20.40
N SER A 4 49.24 28.42 19.77
CA SER A 4 49.63 28.23 18.37
C SER A 4 48.76 29.05 17.42
N THR A 5 49.38 29.55 16.36
CA THR A 5 48.69 30.35 15.33
C THR A 5 48.03 29.44 14.29
N ARG A 6 46.96 29.93 13.66
CA ARG A 6 46.05 29.22 12.73
C ARG A 6 46.73 28.52 11.54
N ARG A 7 48.03 28.76 11.31
CA ARG A 7 48.84 28.12 10.26
C ARG A 7 49.44 26.78 10.71
N GLU A 8 49.65 26.57 12.01
CA GLU A 8 50.15 25.30 12.57
C GLU A 8 49.05 24.24 12.69
N LEU A 9 47.81 24.66 12.95
CA LEU A 9 46.65 23.74 12.98
C LEU A 9 46.28 23.16 11.60
N ARG A 10 46.63 23.85 10.50
CA ARG A 10 46.42 23.30 9.14
C ARG A 10 47.43 22.21 8.79
N LYS A 11 48.66 22.30 9.30
CA LYS A 11 49.72 21.32 9.03
C LYS A 11 49.52 20.00 9.77
N LEU A 12 48.78 20.00 10.88
CA LEU A 12 48.39 18.78 11.63
C LEU A 12 47.22 18.04 10.97
N ILE A 13 46.32 18.73 10.27
CA ILE A 13 45.19 18.10 9.56
C ILE A 13 45.63 17.48 8.23
N GLU A 14 46.67 18.03 7.60
CA GLU A 14 47.19 17.56 6.30
C GLU A 14 48.04 16.28 6.44
N ILE A 15 48.61 16.00 7.62
CA ILE A 15 49.38 14.78 7.90
C ILE A 15 48.45 13.58 8.23
N ASP A 16 47.32 13.81 8.88
CA ASP A 16 46.33 12.75 9.20
C ASP A 16 45.58 12.20 7.96
N LEU A 17 45.60 12.92 6.84
CA LEU A 17 44.94 12.52 5.60
C LEU A 17 45.79 11.63 4.68
N GLU A 18 47.12 11.63 4.83
CA GLU A 18 48.02 10.76 4.05
C GLU A 18 48.20 9.35 4.66
N GLU A 19 47.81 9.14 5.92
CA GLU A 19 47.95 7.84 6.60
C GLU A 19 46.74 6.90 6.45
N LYS A 20 45.62 7.37 5.87
CA LYS A 20 44.39 6.56 5.70
C LYS A 20 44.22 5.87 4.35
N ASP A 21 45.02 6.19 3.35
CA ASP A 21 44.89 5.65 1.99
C ASP A 21 45.80 4.43 1.69
N GLN A 22 46.41 3.80 2.70
CA GLN A 22 47.29 2.62 2.50
C GLN A 22 46.78 1.29 3.08
N VAL A 23 45.56 1.17 3.62
CA VAL A 23 45.11 -0.07 4.31
C VAL A 23 43.79 -0.66 3.79
N SER A 24 43.55 -0.70 2.47
CA SER A 24 42.33 -1.38 1.94
C SER A 24 42.53 -2.18 0.65
N THR A 25 43.73 -2.71 0.42
CA THR A 25 43.96 -3.67 -0.67
C THR A 25 44.76 -4.88 -0.18
N ALA A 26 44.16 -5.68 0.71
CA ALA A 26 44.67 -7.00 1.04
C ALA A 26 43.56 -7.93 1.59
N ILE A 27 43.45 -9.10 0.96
CA ILE A 27 42.93 -10.38 1.49
C ILE A 27 41.45 -10.72 1.20
N LYS A 28 41.31 -11.52 0.14
CA LYS A 28 40.28 -12.54 -0.11
C LYS A 28 40.47 -13.74 0.84
N SER A 29 39.37 -14.49 1.00
CA SER A 29 39.24 -15.92 1.38
C SER A 29 39.65 -16.36 2.78
N GLU A 30 38.67 -16.81 3.58
CA GLU A 30 38.57 -18.23 4.01
C GLU A 30 37.24 -18.53 4.72
N ASN A 31 36.75 -19.75 4.47
CA ASN A 31 35.60 -20.43 5.06
C ASN A 31 35.98 -21.00 6.44
N THR A 32 35.17 -20.84 7.49
CA THR A 32 35.04 -21.89 8.52
C THR A 32 33.71 -21.83 9.28
N VAL A 33 33.10 -23.01 9.36
CA VAL A 33 31.93 -23.43 10.15
C VAL A 33 32.24 -23.44 11.64
N LEU A 34 31.34 -22.96 12.51
CA LEU A 34 31.17 -23.52 13.87
C LEU A 34 29.74 -23.33 14.42
N LYS A 35 29.22 -24.46 14.95
CA LYS A 35 28.02 -24.69 15.76
C LYS A 35 28.06 -23.95 17.10
N MET A 36 26.89 -23.58 17.65
CA MET A 36 26.58 -23.80 19.07
C MET A 36 25.06 -23.71 19.37
N ASP A 37 24.61 -24.66 20.19
CA ASP A 37 23.25 -24.92 20.65
C ASP A 37 22.87 -24.13 21.93
N THR A 38 21.56 -23.87 22.05
CA THR A 38 20.70 -23.82 23.26
C THR A 38 20.96 -22.83 24.41
N ALA A 39 19.97 -21.95 24.69
CA ALA A 39 19.06 -22.07 25.85
C ALA A 39 17.99 -20.94 25.95
N LYS A 40 16.71 -21.38 26.01
CA LYS A 40 15.48 -20.87 26.67
C LYS A 40 15.31 -19.39 27.07
N ALA A 41 14.19 -18.80 26.64
CA ALA A 41 13.23 -18.10 27.50
C ALA A 41 11.81 -18.11 26.88
N SER A 42 10.81 -18.32 27.74
CA SER A 42 9.39 -18.50 27.46
C SER A 42 8.62 -17.18 27.40
N THR A 43 7.75 -17.00 26.41
CA THR A 43 6.57 -16.11 26.50
C THR A 43 5.44 -16.67 25.64
N THR A 44 4.27 -16.78 26.25
CA THR A 44 2.98 -17.32 25.79
C THR A 44 2.41 -16.66 24.53
N PRO A 45 1.69 -17.37 23.64
CA PRO A 45 0.89 -16.75 22.59
C PRO A 45 -0.52 -16.42 23.12
N THR A 46 -0.92 -15.16 22.97
CA THR A 46 -2.24 -14.65 23.33
C THR A 46 -3.28 -14.97 22.25
N SER A 47 -4.33 -15.67 22.67
CA SER A 47 -5.74 -15.53 22.29
C SER A 47 -6.15 -15.54 20.80
N LEU A 48 -6.68 -16.68 20.36
CA LEU A 48 -7.42 -16.91 19.10
C LEU A 48 -8.76 -16.15 18.99
N HIS A 49 -9.14 -15.40 20.02
CA HIS A 49 -10.41 -14.69 20.08
C HIS A 49 -10.41 -13.41 19.20
N ASP A 50 -9.25 -12.75 19.05
CA ASP A 50 -9.18 -11.46 18.35
C ASP A 50 -9.19 -11.61 16.82
N ASP A 51 -8.71 -12.74 16.29
CA ASP A 51 -8.73 -13.04 14.85
C ASP A 51 -10.14 -13.44 14.36
N LEU A 52 -10.96 -14.05 15.22
CA LEU A 52 -12.34 -14.45 14.92
C LEU A 52 -13.30 -13.25 14.87
N VAL A 53 -13.10 -12.27 15.75
CA VAL A 53 -13.94 -11.04 15.80
C VAL A 53 -13.69 -10.13 14.61
N ASN A 54 -12.47 -10.09 14.07
CA ASN A 54 -12.17 -9.30 12.87
C ASN A 54 -12.69 -9.94 11.58
N MET A 55 -12.92 -11.26 11.56
CA MET A 55 -13.47 -11.96 10.40
C MET A 55 -15.00 -11.79 10.25
N MET A 56 -15.73 -11.65 11.36
CA MET A 56 -17.19 -11.49 11.34
C MET A 56 -17.68 -10.06 11.09
N LYS A 57 -16.79 -9.05 11.09
CA LYS A 57 -17.16 -7.66 10.77
C LYS A 57 -17.21 -7.35 9.26
N THR A 58 -16.70 -8.24 8.42
CA THR A 58 -16.61 -8.03 6.96
C THR A 58 -17.82 -8.50 6.15
N GLN A 59 -18.85 -9.08 6.78
CA GLN A 59 -20.08 -9.48 6.11
C GLN A 59 -21.28 -8.93 6.89
N GLY A 60 -21.70 -7.72 6.56
CA GLY A 60 -22.82 -7.06 7.22
C GLY A 60 -24.14 -7.76 6.93
N ILE A 61 -24.80 -8.28 7.97
CA ILE A 61 -26.25 -8.54 8.08
C ILE A 61 -26.59 -8.72 9.59
N VAL A 62 -27.69 -8.08 10.00
CA VAL A 62 -28.44 -8.10 11.28
C VAL A 62 -28.23 -6.95 12.28
N CYS A 63 -29.32 -6.18 12.40
CA CYS A 63 -29.66 -5.17 13.40
C CYS A 63 -30.32 -5.77 14.65
N THR A 64 -30.14 -5.16 15.83
CA THR A 64 -31.16 -5.09 16.91
C THR A 64 -30.94 -3.84 17.81
N PRO A 65 -31.96 -3.40 18.59
CA PRO A 65 -32.20 -1.99 18.92
C PRO A 65 -32.00 -1.59 20.40
N ASN A 66 -31.66 -0.32 20.69
CA ASN A 66 -32.44 0.63 21.52
C ASN A 66 -31.68 1.96 21.87
N LYS A 67 -32.48 3.03 21.88
CA LYS A 67 -32.37 4.50 22.17
C LYS A 67 -31.50 5.01 23.37
N PRO A 68 -31.36 6.34 23.64
CA PRO A 68 -31.95 7.54 22.97
C PRO A 68 -31.04 8.78 22.69
N GLU A 69 -31.53 9.59 21.73
CA GLU A 69 -31.63 11.07 21.65
C GLU A 69 -30.41 11.99 21.89
N PHE A 70 -30.05 12.77 20.85
CA PHE A 70 -30.15 14.25 20.88
C PHE A 70 -30.19 14.83 19.46
N GLU A 71 -31.12 15.77 19.25
CA GLU A 71 -31.44 16.44 17.99
C GLU A 71 -30.29 17.29 17.43
N ASN A 72 -30.14 17.33 16.10
CA ASN A 72 -30.16 18.60 15.38
C ASN A 72 -30.37 18.45 13.87
N LYS A 73 -31.17 19.39 13.37
CA LYS A 73 -31.99 19.39 12.16
C LYS A 73 -31.19 19.87 10.93
N LEU A 74 -31.16 19.07 9.87
CA LEU A 74 -30.69 19.47 8.54
C LEU A 74 -31.84 19.20 7.55
N LEU A 75 -32.38 20.27 6.97
CA LEU A 75 -33.32 20.20 5.84
C LEU A 75 -32.64 20.81 4.61
N SER A 76 -32.75 20.05 3.52
CA SER A 76 -32.36 20.39 2.16
C SER A 76 -33.18 21.54 1.58
N ALA A 77 -32.63 22.26 0.60
CA ALA A 77 -33.40 22.68 -0.56
C ALA A 77 -32.48 22.95 -1.77
N ALA A 78 -32.90 22.44 -2.92
CA ALA A 78 -32.30 22.63 -4.23
C ALA A 78 -32.92 23.86 -4.95
N MET A 79 -32.09 24.54 -5.76
CA MET A 79 -32.33 25.29 -7.03
C MET A 79 -33.57 26.22 -7.14
N THR A 80 -33.47 27.51 -7.53
CA THR A 80 -33.04 28.10 -8.83
C THR A 80 -32.97 29.67 -8.70
N PRO A 81 -32.95 30.54 -9.75
CA PRO A 81 -31.77 31.37 -10.13
C PRO A 81 -32.03 32.90 -10.25
N PHE A 82 -31.14 33.82 -9.85
CA PHE A 82 -31.22 35.22 -10.33
C PHE A 82 -29.89 36.01 -10.29
N SER A 83 -29.78 36.91 -11.26
CA SER A 83 -28.70 37.73 -11.83
C SER A 83 -27.80 38.59 -10.88
N PRO A 84 -26.67 39.14 -11.40
CA PRO A 84 -25.58 39.67 -10.58
C PRO A 84 -25.76 41.15 -10.24
N SER A 85 -25.69 41.50 -8.94
CA SER A 85 -25.55 42.89 -8.50
C SER A 85 -24.10 43.18 -8.12
N PHE A 86 -23.52 44.13 -8.86
CA PHE A 86 -22.23 44.76 -8.57
C PHE A 86 -22.24 45.36 -7.16
N SER A 87 -21.44 44.79 -6.25
CA SER A 87 -21.08 45.43 -4.99
C SER A 87 -19.59 45.79 -5.03
N SER A 88 -19.34 47.09 -5.17
CA SER A 88 -18.01 47.69 -5.13
C SER A 88 -17.27 47.31 -3.83
N PRO A 89 -16.02 46.81 -3.89
CA PRO A 89 -15.31 46.42 -2.70
C PRO A 89 -14.78 47.64 -1.94
N SER A 90 -14.96 47.61 -0.63
CA SER A 90 -14.49 48.60 0.34
C SER A 90 -12.97 48.84 0.27
N PRO A 91 -12.50 50.07 0.56
CA PRO A 91 -11.12 50.52 0.26
C PRO A 91 -10.02 49.85 1.11
N GLY A 92 -10.39 49.02 2.10
CA GLY A 92 -9.45 48.37 3.01
C GLY A 92 -8.78 47.09 2.46
N LYS A 93 -9.35 46.43 1.44
CA LYS A 93 -8.84 45.13 0.94
C LYS A 93 -7.76 45.26 -0.14
N LYS A 94 -7.71 46.37 -0.90
CA LYS A 94 -6.68 46.59 -1.94
C LYS A 94 -5.26 46.73 -1.38
N ARG A 95 -5.10 47.27 -0.16
CA ARG A 95 -3.79 47.44 0.48
C ARG A 95 -3.10 46.12 0.87
N LYS A 96 -3.85 45.04 1.14
CA LYS A 96 -3.26 43.74 1.54
C LYS A 96 -2.73 42.95 0.34
N TYR A 97 -3.44 42.97 -0.79
CA TYR A 97 -3.01 42.28 -2.02
C TYR A 97 -1.77 42.93 -2.68
N LEU A 98 -1.68 44.26 -2.66
CA LEU A 98 -0.51 45.01 -3.17
C LEU A 98 0.77 44.80 -2.36
N LYS A 99 0.68 44.41 -1.08
CA LYS A 99 1.82 44.13 -0.20
C LYS A 99 2.39 42.72 -0.36
N ILE A 100 1.57 41.74 -0.78
CA ILE A 100 2.01 40.37 -1.03
C ILE A 100 3.07 40.31 -2.14
N ASN A 101 3.03 41.25 -3.10
CA ASN A 101 3.96 41.32 -4.23
C ASN A 101 5.29 42.06 -3.93
N LYS A 102 5.61 42.34 -2.66
CA LYS A 102 6.86 43.03 -2.27
C LYS A 102 7.72 42.25 -1.26
N GLY A 103 7.31 41.05 -0.86
CA GLY A 103 8.03 40.24 0.13
C GLY A 103 9.17 39.40 -0.48
N LEU A 104 10.06 38.88 0.37
CA LEU A 104 11.17 38.01 -0.07
C LEU A 104 10.66 36.81 -0.88
N ARG A 105 9.54 36.19 -0.50
CA ARG A 105 8.91 35.09 -1.26
C ARG A 105 8.63 35.47 -2.73
N HIS A 106 8.18 36.70 -2.97
CA HIS A 106 7.88 37.17 -4.32
C HIS A 106 9.17 37.39 -5.12
N PHE A 107 10.18 38.02 -4.51
CA PHE A 107 11.49 38.19 -5.15
C PHE A 107 12.20 36.87 -5.39
N SER A 108 12.17 35.93 -4.44
CA SER A 108 12.73 34.60 -4.61
C SER A 108 12.08 33.83 -5.76
N MET A 109 10.75 33.91 -5.88
CA MET A 109 10.02 33.31 -7.01
C MET A 109 10.44 33.93 -8.33
N LYS A 110 10.52 35.27 -8.41
CA LYS A 110 10.91 35.98 -9.64
C LYS A 110 12.38 35.77 -10.03
N VAL A 111 13.28 35.72 -9.04
CA VAL A 111 14.70 35.38 -9.26
C VAL A 111 14.83 33.96 -9.78
N CYS A 112 14.11 33.00 -9.19
CA CYS A 112 14.11 31.61 -9.65
C CYS A 112 13.65 31.49 -11.11
N GLN A 113 12.49 32.09 -11.44
CA GLN A 113 11.96 32.13 -12.80
C GLN A 113 12.94 32.73 -13.80
N LYS A 114 13.59 33.85 -13.44
CA LYS A 114 14.49 34.54 -14.36
C LYS A 114 15.78 33.75 -14.63
N VAL A 115 16.30 33.06 -13.62
CA VAL A 115 17.48 32.19 -13.79
C VAL A 115 17.10 30.93 -14.58
N GLU A 116 15.91 30.38 -14.37
CA GLU A 116 15.35 29.24 -15.12
C GLU A 116 15.15 29.58 -16.61
N GLU A 117 14.49 30.71 -16.91
CA GLU A 117 14.24 31.16 -18.30
C GLU A 117 15.56 31.34 -19.08
N LYS A 118 16.55 31.98 -18.46
CA LYS A 118 17.81 32.33 -19.12
C LYS A 118 18.82 31.18 -19.17
N HIS A 119 18.70 30.20 -18.28
CA HIS A 119 19.64 29.10 -18.03
C HIS A 119 21.04 29.53 -17.60
N VAL A 120 21.62 30.60 -18.17
CA VAL A 120 22.88 31.23 -17.80
C VAL A 120 22.66 32.72 -17.70
N THR A 121 23.00 33.33 -16.56
CA THR A 121 22.79 34.76 -16.31
C THR A 121 23.82 35.30 -15.31
N SER A 122 23.73 36.58 -14.95
CA SER A 122 24.56 37.22 -13.92
C SER A 122 23.72 37.95 -12.89
N TYR A 123 24.30 38.21 -11.71
CA TYR A 123 23.62 38.94 -10.64
C TYR A 123 23.07 40.31 -11.12
N ASN A 124 23.89 41.08 -11.84
CA ASN A 124 23.50 42.40 -12.31
C ASN A 124 22.34 42.31 -13.31
N GLU A 125 22.43 41.36 -14.24
CA GLU A 125 21.38 41.13 -15.24
C GLU A 125 20.03 40.76 -14.60
N VAL A 126 20.03 39.83 -13.64
CA VAL A 126 18.81 39.47 -12.89
C VAL A 126 18.29 40.66 -12.08
N ALA A 127 19.17 41.39 -11.39
CA ALA A 127 18.77 42.52 -10.56
C ALA A 127 18.19 43.67 -11.39
N ASP A 128 18.86 44.06 -12.47
CA ASP A 128 18.47 45.20 -13.31
C ASP A 128 17.17 44.91 -14.08
N GLU A 129 16.91 43.65 -14.45
CA GLU A 129 15.63 43.24 -15.05
C GLU A 129 14.47 43.30 -14.07
N LEU A 130 14.65 42.78 -12.85
CA LEU A 130 13.62 42.85 -11.82
C LEU A 130 13.35 44.31 -11.41
N VAL A 131 14.37 45.15 -11.35
CA VAL A 131 14.21 46.59 -11.10
C VAL A 131 13.42 47.25 -12.24
N ARG A 132 13.74 46.94 -13.51
CA ARG A 132 13.02 47.47 -14.68
C ARG A 132 11.55 47.05 -14.69
N GLU A 133 11.26 45.77 -14.43
CA GLU A 133 9.88 45.24 -14.37
C GLU A 133 9.06 45.91 -13.27
N PHE A 134 9.65 46.18 -12.10
CA PHE A 134 8.91 46.79 -10.99
C PHE A 134 8.74 48.31 -11.12
N ILE A 135 9.73 49.01 -11.68
CA ILE A 135 9.65 50.47 -11.92
C ILE A 135 8.62 50.79 -13.01
N THR A 136 8.58 50.00 -14.09
CA THR A 136 7.59 50.18 -15.17
C THR A 136 6.15 49.94 -14.70
N MET A 137 5.94 49.08 -13.72
CA MET A 137 4.62 48.90 -13.10
C MET A 137 4.24 50.02 -12.10
N ARG A 138 5.21 50.71 -11.47
CA ARG A 138 4.96 51.79 -10.49
C ARG A 138 6.10 52.83 -10.46
N PRO A 139 5.96 53.95 -11.17
CA PRO A 139 7.03 54.95 -11.27
C PRO A 139 7.27 55.79 -10.00
N ASN A 140 6.33 55.83 -9.05
CA ASN A 140 6.38 56.76 -7.91
C ASN A 140 7.35 56.37 -6.77
N ASP A 141 7.81 55.11 -6.70
CA ASP A 141 8.68 54.58 -5.61
C ASP A 141 10.07 54.08 -6.12
N ALA A 142 10.45 54.45 -7.35
CA ALA A 142 11.51 53.79 -8.13
C ALA A 142 12.89 53.69 -7.45
N VAL A 143 13.33 54.73 -6.74
CA VAL A 143 14.68 54.80 -6.16
C VAL A 143 14.82 53.93 -4.90
N TYR A 144 13.75 53.82 -4.10
CA TYR A 144 13.75 53.00 -2.88
C TYR A 144 13.62 51.51 -3.22
N ASP A 145 12.80 51.20 -4.22
CA ASP A 145 12.58 49.82 -4.66
C ASP A 145 13.86 49.23 -5.28
N GLU A 146 14.74 49.99 -5.95
CA GLU A 146 15.99 49.45 -6.53
C GLU A 146 16.95 48.86 -5.49
N LYS A 147 17.30 49.64 -4.44
CA LYS A 147 18.22 49.16 -3.39
C LYS A 147 17.65 47.97 -2.64
N ASN A 148 16.33 47.97 -2.43
CA ASN A 148 15.64 46.88 -1.76
C ASN A 148 15.67 45.60 -2.61
N ILE A 149 15.32 45.70 -3.89
CA ILE A 149 15.31 44.58 -4.84
C ILE A 149 16.72 43.96 -4.92
N ARG A 150 17.77 44.77 -5.13
CA ARG A 150 19.17 44.29 -5.17
C ARG A 150 19.51 43.47 -3.92
N ARG A 151 19.17 43.96 -2.73
CA ARG A 151 19.41 43.23 -1.47
C ARG A 151 18.67 41.89 -1.43
N ARG A 152 17.41 41.84 -1.88
CA ARG A 152 16.57 40.64 -1.88
C ARG A 152 17.01 39.62 -2.93
N VAL A 153 17.55 40.05 -4.07
CA VAL A 153 18.13 39.17 -5.09
C VAL A 153 19.29 38.37 -4.51
N TYR A 154 20.17 39.00 -3.72
CA TYR A 154 21.24 38.27 -3.03
C TYR A 154 20.70 37.23 -2.03
N ASP A 155 19.68 37.58 -1.24
CA ASP A 155 19.05 36.63 -0.31
C ASP A 155 18.52 35.39 -1.06
N ALA A 156 17.81 35.62 -2.17
CA ALA A 156 17.25 34.55 -3.00
C ALA A 156 18.34 33.67 -3.65
N LEU A 157 19.35 34.28 -4.29
CA LEU A 157 20.41 33.54 -4.96
C LEU A 157 21.24 32.68 -3.99
N ASN A 158 21.50 33.18 -2.78
CA ASN A 158 22.26 32.43 -1.78
C ASN A 158 21.51 31.17 -1.32
N VAL A 159 20.19 31.27 -1.13
CA VAL A 159 19.36 30.12 -0.77
C VAL A 159 19.23 29.14 -1.95
N LEU A 160 18.99 29.64 -3.16
CA LEU A 160 18.91 28.79 -4.36
C LEU A 160 20.22 28.04 -4.63
N MET A 161 21.37 28.66 -4.35
CA MET A 161 22.67 28.03 -4.43
C MET A 161 22.86 26.96 -3.35
N ALA A 162 22.43 27.24 -2.11
CA ALA A 162 22.49 26.29 -1.01
C ALA A 162 21.58 25.06 -1.22
N MET A 163 20.48 25.22 -1.95
CA MET A 163 19.55 24.15 -2.34
C MET A 163 20.00 23.40 -3.62
N ASP A 164 21.19 23.71 -4.14
CA ASP A 164 21.75 23.21 -5.40
C ASP A 164 20.88 23.43 -6.65
N ILE A 165 19.96 24.41 -6.59
CA ILE A 165 19.07 24.76 -7.71
C ILE A 165 19.81 25.56 -8.79
N ILE A 166 20.83 26.31 -8.36
CA ILE A 166 21.69 27.13 -9.23
C ILE A 166 23.15 26.94 -8.83
N SER A 167 24.07 27.13 -9.78
CA SER A 167 25.50 27.27 -9.49
C SER A 167 25.97 28.68 -9.79
N LYS A 168 26.96 29.16 -9.02
CA LYS A 168 27.59 30.46 -9.24
C LYS A 168 29.09 30.28 -9.43
N GLU A 169 29.56 30.58 -10.63
CA GLU A 169 30.98 30.62 -10.95
C GLU A 169 31.40 32.06 -11.20
N ARG A 170 32.15 32.64 -10.25
CA ARG A 170 32.53 34.06 -10.28
C ARG A 170 31.30 34.98 -10.46
N LYS A 171 31.10 35.52 -11.66
CA LYS A 171 30.00 36.42 -12.04
C LYS A 171 28.86 35.72 -12.78
N GLU A 172 29.07 34.48 -13.22
CA GLU A 172 28.11 33.67 -13.96
C GLU A 172 27.27 32.83 -13.00
N ILE A 173 25.98 32.76 -13.27
CA ILE A 173 24.98 31.99 -12.53
C ILE A 173 24.32 31.04 -13.53
N ARG A 174 24.41 29.74 -13.29
CA ARG A 174 23.81 28.71 -14.15
C ARG A 174 22.68 27.98 -13.44
N TRP A 175 21.56 27.81 -14.12
CA TRP A 175 20.43 27.00 -13.67
C TRP A 175 20.83 25.51 -13.66
N LYS A 176 20.66 24.84 -12.52
CA LYS A 176 20.86 23.40 -12.39
C LYS A 176 19.55 22.62 -12.45
N GLY A 177 18.43 23.25 -12.06
CA GLY A 177 17.12 22.61 -11.95
C GLY A 177 16.68 22.46 -10.50
N LEU A 178 15.39 22.20 -10.27
CA LEU A 178 14.91 21.91 -8.92
C LEU A 178 15.46 20.55 -8.47
N PRO A 179 15.95 20.39 -7.22
CA PRO A 179 16.41 19.12 -6.68
C PRO A 179 15.27 18.11 -6.84
N SER A 180 15.43 17.26 -7.83
CA SER A 180 14.40 16.33 -8.23
C SER A 180 14.52 15.15 -7.28
N ASN A 181 13.52 14.93 -6.44
CA ASN A 181 13.33 13.65 -5.75
C ASN A 181 13.05 12.51 -6.75
N LEU A 182 13.25 12.70 -8.06
CA LEU A 182 12.96 11.75 -9.12
C LEU A 182 13.50 10.35 -8.82
N GLN A 183 14.74 10.21 -8.31
CA GLN A 183 15.28 8.90 -7.95
C GLN A 183 14.49 8.25 -6.80
N HIS A 184 14.22 9.00 -5.74
CA HIS A 184 13.42 8.54 -4.61
C HIS A 184 11.96 8.24 -5.02
N ASP A 185 11.34 9.12 -5.80
CA ASP A 185 9.99 8.96 -6.33
C ASP A 185 9.91 7.73 -7.25
N THR A 186 10.92 7.50 -8.11
CA THR A 186 10.98 6.29 -8.94
C THR A 186 11.14 5.03 -8.08
N GLU A 187 11.95 5.07 -7.02
CA GLU A 187 12.13 3.94 -6.11
C GLU A 187 10.83 3.63 -5.36
N MET A 188 10.13 4.65 -4.86
CA MET A 188 8.83 4.48 -4.21
C MET A 188 7.78 3.91 -5.16
N LEU A 189 7.72 4.40 -6.40
CA LEU A 189 6.81 3.87 -7.43
C LEU A 189 7.12 2.41 -7.79
N LEU A 190 8.40 2.01 -7.80
CA LEU A 190 8.80 0.62 -8.02
C LEU A 190 8.37 -0.30 -6.87
N ILE A 191 8.47 0.17 -5.62
CA ILE A 191 7.99 -0.56 -4.44
C ILE A 191 6.47 -0.72 -4.50
N GLU A 192 5.73 0.37 -4.75
CA GLU A 192 4.26 0.32 -4.86
C GLU A 192 3.81 -0.62 -6.00
N ARG A 193 4.49 -0.57 -7.16
CA ARG A 193 4.23 -1.50 -8.27
C ARG A 193 4.43 -2.95 -7.83
N LYS A 194 5.51 -3.25 -7.09
CA LYS A 194 5.80 -4.61 -6.60
C LYS A 194 4.72 -5.09 -5.64
N GLU A 195 4.26 -4.23 -4.72
CA GLU A 195 3.17 -4.54 -3.79
C GLU A 195 1.85 -4.77 -4.52
N ARG A 196 1.50 -3.91 -5.48
CA ARG A 196 0.31 -4.11 -6.31
C ARG A 196 0.38 -5.41 -7.10
N MET A 197 1.52 -5.76 -7.68
CA MET A 197 1.68 -7.04 -8.38
C MET A 197 1.47 -8.23 -7.44
N ARG A 198 2.02 -8.19 -6.21
CA ARG A 198 1.78 -9.23 -5.21
C ARG A 198 0.30 -9.35 -4.85
N SER A 199 -0.39 -8.22 -4.65
CA SER A 199 -1.82 -8.20 -4.36
C SER A 199 -2.66 -8.76 -5.51
N VAL A 200 -2.31 -8.45 -6.76
CA VAL A 200 -2.97 -9.01 -7.95
C VAL A 200 -2.80 -10.52 -8.00
N GLU A 201 -1.59 -11.03 -7.74
CA GLU A 201 -1.33 -12.47 -7.74
C GLU A 201 -2.12 -13.19 -6.64
N GLN A 202 -2.15 -12.66 -5.42
CA GLN A 202 -2.94 -13.20 -4.32
C GLN A 202 -4.44 -13.22 -4.63
N LYS A 203 -4.97 -12.14 -5.22
CA LYS A 203 -6.39 -12.07 -5.63
C LYS A 203 -6.70 -13.04 -6.76
N LYS A 204 -5.76 -13.26 -7.68
CA LYS A 204 -5.89 -14.24 -8.76
C LYS A 204 -5.91 -15.66 -8.22
N GLN A 205 -5.03 -15.99 -7.27
CA GLN A 205 -5.04 -17.29 -6.60
C GLN A 205 -6.34 -17.50 -5.83
N HIS A 206 -6.77 -16.51 -5.04
CA HIS A 206 -8.04 -16.60 -4.32
C HIS A 206 -9.24 -16.78 -5.25
N LEU A 207 -9.26 -16.08 -6.40
CA LEU A 207 -10.28 -16.28 -7.42
C LEU A 207 -10.27 -17.71 -7.98
N GLN A 208 -9.08 -18.27 -8.21
CA GLN A 208 -8.93 -19.66 -8.64
C GLN A 208 -9.51 -20.64 -7.63
N ASP A 209 -9.21 -20.46 -6.35
CA ASP A 209 -9.73 -21.30 -5.28
C ASP A 209 -11.27 -21.23 -5.20
N LEU A 210 -11.84 -20.03 -5.35
CA LEU A 210 -13.30 -19.85 -5.41
C LEU A 210 -13.93 -20.53 -6.63
N LEU A 211 -13.26 -20.49 -7.78
CA LEU A 211 -13.74 -21.16 -8.99
C LEU A 211 -13.73 -22.69 -8.83
N VAL A 212 -12.66 -23.23 -8.25
CA VAL A 212 -12.53 -24.66 -7.90
C VAL A 212 -13.68 -25.07 -6.97
N GLN A 213 -13.93 -24.29 -5.92
CA GLN A 213 -15.01 -24.52 -4.97
C GLN A 213 -16.39 -24.47 -5.65
N GLN A 214 -16.62 -23.50 -6.54
CA GLN A 214 -17.87 -23.36 -7.29
C GLN A 214 -18.14 -24.58 -8.18
N VAL A 215 -17.13 -25.05 -8.91
CA VAL A 215 -17.23 -26.27 -9.74
C VAL A 215 -17.53 -27.47 -8.86
N ALA A 216 -16.78 -27.65 -7.78
CA ALA A 216 -16.96 -28.76 -6.85
C ALA A 216 -18.35 -28.79 -6.21
N MET A 217 -18.88 -27.63 -5.80
CA MET A 217 -20.20 -27.50 -5.23
C MET A 217 -21.31 -27.85 -6.24
N LYS A 218 -21.22 -27.32 -7.46
CA LYS A 218 -22.18 -27.64 -8.52
C LYS A 218 -22.16 -29.12 -8.89
N ASN A 219 -20.98 -29.73 -8.95
CA ASN A 219 -20.82 -31.16 -9.19
C ASN A 219 -21.38 -32.00 -8.05
N LEU A 220 -21.16 -31.61 -6.79
CA LEU A 220 -21.78 -32.29 -5.65
C LEU A 220 -23.31 -32.26 -5.74
N ILE A 221 -23.89 -31.09 -6.02
CA ILE A 221 -25.35 -30.92 -6.14
C ILE A 221 -25.90 -31.78 -7.27
N LYS A 222 -25.25 -31.77 -8.45
CA LYS A 222 -25.63 -32.60 -9.60
C LYS A 222 -25.60 -34.09 -9.24
N ARG A 223 -24.49 -34.57 -8.66
CA ARG A 223 -24.31 -35.96 -8.23
C ARG A 223 -25.35 -36.38 -7.18
N ASN A 224 -25.61 -35.54 -6.19
CA ASN A 224 -26.58 -35.84 -5.13
C ASN A 224 -28.02 -35.84 -5.67
N ALA A 225 -28.35 -34.95 -6.59
CA ALA A 225 -29.66 -34.92 -7.25
C ALA A 225 -29.90 -36.18 -8.10
N GLU A 226 -28.88 -36.65 -8.83
CA GLU A 226 -28.95 -37.89 -9.62
C GLU A 226 -29.12 -39.13 -8.73
N ARG A 227 -28.39 -39.22 -7.60
CA ARG A 227 -28.55 -40.30 -6.62
C ARG A 227 -29.95 -40.31 -6.02
N LYS A 228 -30.47 -39.14 -5.64
CA LYS A 228 -31.83 -39.00 -5.11
C LYS A 228 -32.89 -39.42 -6.14
N ARG A 229 -32.69 -39.14 -7.43
CA ARG A 229 -33.59 -39.63 -8.50
C ARG A 229 -33.57 -41.15 -8.61
N LYS A 230 -32.39 -41.77 -8.62
CA LYS A 230 -32.24 -43.23 -8.67
C LYS A 230 -32.85 -43.92 -7.44
N GLU A 231 -32.65 -43.37 -6.25
CA GLU A 231 -33.26 -43.86 -5.00
C GLU A 231 -34.80 -43.80 -5.02
N ILE A 232 -35.40 -42.87 -5.77
CA ILE A 232 -36.86 -42.75 -5.93
C ILE A 232 -37.40 -43.79 -6.93
N ASP A 233 -36.62 -44.14 -7.97
CA ASP A 233 -37.03 -45.13 -8.97
C ASP A 233 -36.96 -46.59 -8.42
N ASP A 234 -36.09 -46.87 -7.44
CA ASP A 234 -35.93 -48.19 -6.80
C ASP A 234 -36.98 -48.51 -5.69
N PHE A 235 -38.21 -47.99 -5.82
CA PHE A 235 -39.25 -48.01 -4.78
C PHE A 235 -39.93 -49.38 -4.57
N ALA A 236 -39.20 -50.33 -3.99
CA ALA A 236 -39.77 -51.36 -3.11
C ALA A 236 -39.19 -51.32 -1.68
N SER A 237 -38.34 -50.34 -1.31
CA SER A 237 -37.69 -50.31 0.02
C SER A 237 -37.41 -48.91 0.58
N ALA A 238 -38.14 -47.88 0.14
CA ALA A 238 -37.76 -46.48 0.35
C ALA A 238 -38.37 -45.79 1.60
N THR A 239 -38.91 -46.51 2.58
CA THR A 239 -39.52 -45.85 3.75
C THR A 239 -38.59 -45.73 4.96
N ILE A 240 -37.51 -46.53 5.06
CA ILE A 240 -36.69 -46.59 6.30
C ILE A 240 -35.19 -46.79 6.05
N VAL A 241 -34.58 -46.09 5.10
CA VAL A 241 -33.13 -45.82 5.18
C VAL A 241 -32.98 -44.34 5.47
N ARG A 242 -33.11 -44.05 6.76
CA ARG A 242 -33.09 -42.73 7.38
C ARG A 242 -31.73 -42.07 7.11
N ASP A 243 -31.72 -40.75 7.16
CA ASP A 243 -30.61 -39.78 7.03
C ASP A 243 -29.31 -40.06 7.83
N GLU A 244 -29.10 -41.24 8.42
CA GLU A 244 -28.08 -41.56 9.42
C GLU A 244 -26.63 -41.65 8.90
N GLY A 245 -26.36 -41.18 7.68
CA GLY A 245 -25.01 -41.17 7.10
C GLY A 245 -24.68 -39.93 6.26
N ARG A 246 -25.52 -38.89 6.27
CA ARG A 246 -25.28 -37.67 5.50
C ARG A 246 -24.65 -36.59 6.36
N VAL A 247 -23.57 -36.01 5.86
CA VAL A 247 -22.91 -34.85 6.46
C VAL A 247 -23.19 -33.64 5.57
N PHE A 248 -23.73 -32.58 6.15
CA PHE A 248 -24.04 -31.34 5.45
C PHE A 248 -22.85 -30.37 5.53
N LEU A 249 -22.69 -29.53 4.51
CA LEU A 249 -21.72 -28.43 4.54
C LEU A 249 -22.31 -27.25 5.36
N PRO A 250 -21.48 -26.45 6.05
CA PRO A 250 -20.03 -26.59 6.21
C PRO A 250 -19.65 -27.62 7.29
N PHE A 251 -18.55 -28.35 7.09
CA PHE A 251 -18.02 -29.27 8.08
C PHE A 251 -16.49 -29.34 8.01
N ILE A 252 -15.87 -29.72 9.12
CA ILE A 252 -14.45 -30.06 9.17
C ILE A 252 -14.30 -31.57 9.45
N ALA A 253 -13.31 -32.19 8.84
CA ALA A 253 -12.99 -33.60 9.05
C ALA A 253 -11.60 -33.75 9.66
N VAL A 254 -11.52 -34.45 10.79
CA VAL A 254 -10.24 -34.80 11.43
C VAL A 254 -9.92 -36.25 11.13
N ASN A 255 -8.81 -36.48 10.44
CA ASN A 255 -8.32 -37.80 10.05
C ASN A 255 -7.15 -38.20 10.96
N THR A 256 -7.16 -39.43 11.47
CA THR A 256 -6.02 -40.02 12.20
C THR A 256 -5.96 -41.52 11.93
N SER A 257 -4.86 -42.17 12.33
CA SER A 257 -4.74 -43.62 12.21
C SER A 257 -5.85 -44.34 12.99
N LYS A 258 -6.29 -45.48 12.47
CA LYS A 258 -7.25 -46.38 13.11
C LYS A 258 -6.79 -46.91 14.47
N ASP A 259 -5.48 -46.90 14.73
CA ASP A 259 -4.89 -47.34 16.00
C ASP A 259 -4.70 -46.19 17.01
N THR A 260 -5.05 -44.96 16.65
CA THR A 260 -4.92 -43.78 17.52
C THR A 260 -5.97 -43.81 18.64
N VAL A 261 -5.53 -43.63 19.88
CA VAL A 261 -6.43 -43.41 21.01
C VAL A 261 -6.82 -41.94 21.04
N ILE A 262 -8.12 -41.67 21.01
CA ILE A 262 -8.69 -40.32 21.03
C ILE A 262 -9.43 -40.15 22.36
N GLN A 263 -8.99 -39.19 23.18
CA GLN A 263 -9.74 -38.73 24.35
C GLN A 263 -10.49 -37.46 23.97
N CYS A 264 -11.80 -37.45 24.18
CA CYS A 264 -12.67 -36.32 23.87
C CYS A 264 -13.29 -35.82 25.18
N GLU A 265 -13.02 -34.56 25.51
CA GLU A 265 -13.65 -33.86 26.63
C GLU A 265 -14.50 -32.72 26.06
N MET A 266 -15.77 -32.68 26.46
CA MET A 266 -16.73 -31.69 25.98
C MET A 266 -17.19 -30.87 27.18
N SER A 267 -17.19 -29.54 27.04
CA SER A 267 -17.78 -28.66 28.03
C SER A 267 -19.30 -28.92 28.15
N GLU A 268 -19.89 -28.62 29.32
CA GLU A 268 -21.32 -28.86 29.56
C GLU A 268 -22.21 -28.07 28.59
N ASP A 269 -21.77 -26.88 28.18
CA ASP A 269 -22.44 -26.00 27.22
C ASP A 269 -22.16 -26.35 25.75
N ARG A 270 -21.32 -27.37 25.48
CA ARG A 270 -20.99 -27.88 24.15
C ARG A 270 -20.29 -26.88 23.22
N GLN A 271 -19.82 -25.76 23.75
CA GLN A 271 -19.12 -24.75 22.95
C GLN A 271 -17.65 -25.12 22.75
N ASP A 272 -17.05 -25.74 23.77
CA ASP A 272 -15.65 -26.13 23.76
C ASP A 272 -15.52 -27.66 23.75
N ILE A 273 -14.76 -28.15 22.78
CA ILE A 273 -14.47 -29.58 22.62
C ILE A 273 -12.96 -29.75 22.56
N PHE A 274 -12.41 -30.52 23.49
CA PHE A 274 -11.00 -30.85 23.58
C PHE A 274 -10.77 -32.26 23.08
N PHE A 275 -9.91 -32.39 22.07
CA PHE A 275 -9.46 -33.68 21.56
C PHE A 275 -7.99 -33.87 21.90
N ASN A 276 -7.68 -34.96 22.60
CA ASN A 276 -6.32 -35.41 22.85
C ASN A 276 -6.06 -36.69 22.05
N PHE A 277 -5.11 -36.62 21.12
CA PHE A 277 -4.75 -37.71 20.23
C PHE A 277 -3.42 -38.31 20.65
N SER A 278 -3.35 -39.65 20.77
CA SER A 278 -2.09 -40.34 21.07
C SER A 278 -1.09 -40.35 19.90
N ALA A 279 -1.52 -39.96 18.71
CA ALA A 279 -0.73 -39.95 17.48
C ALA A 279 -1.09 -38.72 16.61
N PRO A 280 -0.29 -38.39 15.58
CA PRO A 280 -0.59 -37.28 14.67
C PRO A 280 -1.96 -37.41 14.00
N PHE A 281 -2.57 -36.27 13.71
CA PHE A 281 -3.84 -36.16 12.99
C PHE A 281 -3.73 -35.07 11.92
N GLU A 282 -4.63 -35.11 10.95
CA GLU A 282 -4.77 -34.12 9.88
C GLU A 282 -6.17 -33.52 9.95
N ILE A 283 -6.29 -32.23 9.66
CA ILE A 283 -7.58 -31.54 9.53
C ILE A 283 -7.80 -31.21 8.06
N HIS A 284 -8.98 -31.56 7.55
CA HIS A 284 -9.42 -31.25 6.18
C HIS A 284 -10.72 -30.45 6.28
N ASP A 285 -10.80 -29.34 5.54
CA ASP A 285 -12.05 -28.59 5.40
C ASP A 285 -12.95 -29.24 4.33
N ASP A 286 -14.20 -28.80 4.25
CA ASP A 286 -15.17 -29.30 3.28
C ASP A 286 -14.67 -29.18 1.83
N ALA A 287 -14.01 -28.08 1.47
CA ALA A 287 -13.43 -27.83 0.16
C ALA A 287 -12.34 -28.85 -0.19
N ASP A 288 -11.46 -29.18 0.77
CA ASP A 288 -10.40 -30.17 0.57
C ASP A 288 -10.98 -31.57 0.36
N ILE A 289 -12.02 -31.92 1.11
CA ILE A 289 -12.73 -33.19 0.94
C ILE A 289 -13.40 -33.25 -0.43
N LEU A 290 -14.05 -32.18 -0.87
CA LEU A 290 -14.65 -32.09 -2.20
C LEU A 290 -13.59 -32.25 -3.31
N GLN A 291 -12.40 -31.68 -3.11
CA GLN A 291 -11.28 -31.84 -4.03
C GLN A 291 -10.79 -33.29 -4.06
N LYS A 292 -10.60 -33.93 -2.91
CA LYS A 292 -10.21 -35.36 -2.80
C LYS A 292 -11.24 -36.31 -3.41
N LEU A 293 -12.52 -35.93 -3.40
CA LEU A 293 -13.59 -36.65 -4.11
C LEU A 293 -13.59 -36.42 -5.63
N ASN A 294 -12.59 -35.70 -6.17
CA ASN A 294 -12.46 -35.31 -7.57
C ASN A 294 -13.66 -34.52 -8.13
N LEU A 295 -14.42 -33.85 -7.26
CA LEU A 295 -15.59 -33.07 -7.70
C LEU A 295 -15.20 -31.73 -8.32
N HIS A 296 -13.96 -31.28 -8.13
CA HIS A 296 -13.42 -30.08 -8.78
C HIS A 296 -13.10 -30.28 -10.27
N LYS A 297 -13.15 -31.52 -10.76
CA LYS A 297 -12.84 -31.87 -12.15
C LYS A 297 -14.12 -32.04 -12.96
N ALA A 298 -14.16 -31.49 -14.16
CA ALA A 298 -15.26 -31.68 -15.09
C ALA A 298 -14.77 -31.58 -16.55
N ALA A 299 -15.59 -32.09 -17.48
CA ALA A 299 -15.35 -31.88 -18.90
C ALA A 299 -15.52 -30.39 -19.25
N TYR A 300 -14.77 -29.90 -20.24
CA TYR A 300 -14.83 -28.49 -20.66
C TYR A 300 -16.24 -28.00 -21.00
N ALA A 301 -17.06 -28.86 -21.60
CA ALA A 301 -18.46 -28.54 -21.91
C ALA A 301 -19.30 -28.26 -20.65
N ASP A 302 -19.09 -29.05 -19.60
CA ASP A 302 -19.77 -28.89 -18.31
C ASP A 302 -19.24 -27.65 -17.56
N LEU A 303 -17.92 -27.40 -17.63
CA LEU A 303 -17.28 -26.22 -17.03
C LEU A 303 -17.86 -24.91 -17.59
N LYS A 304 -18.13 -24.85 -18.90
CA LYS A 304 -18.77 -23.70 -19.55
C LYS A 304 -20.17 -23.38 -19.00
N GLN A 305 -20.89 -24.40 -18.54
CA GLN A 305 -22.21 -24.23 -17.91
C GLN A 305 -22.09 -23.87 -16.42
N MET A 306 -21.04 -24.36 -15.76
CA MET A 306 -20.84 -24.17 -14.32
C MET A 306 -20.21 -22.82 -13.98
N VAL A 307 -19.36 -22.28 -14.85
CA VAL A 307 -18.60 -21.05 -14.63
C VAL A 307 -18.95 -20.00 -15.71
N PRO A 308 -19.13 -18.72 -15.35
CA PRO A 308 -19.34 -17.65 -16.33
C PRO A 308 -18.21 -17.55 -17.36
N GLU A 309 -18.53 -17.30 -18.64
CA GLU A 309 -17.55 -17.31 -19.74
C GLU A 309 -16.35 -16.38 -19.52
N LYS A 310 -16.56 -15.22 -18.87
CA LYS A 310 -15.50 -14.26 -18.54
C LYS A 310 -14.45 -14.77 -17.55
N LEU A 311 -14.80 -15.82 -16.79
CA LEU A 311 -13.96 -16.39 -15.73
C LEU A 311 -13.29 -17.70 -16.16
N LEU A 312 -13.64 -18.25 -17.33
CA LEU A 312 -13.04 -19.49 -17.84
C LEU A 312 -11.53 -19.36 -18.05
N SER A 313 -11.03 -18.18 -18.45
CA SER A 313 -9.59 -17.95 -18.63
C SER A 313 -8.80 -17.96 -17.32
N TYR A 314 -9.48 -17.86 -16.18
CA TYR A 314 -8.86 -17.89 -14.86
C TYR A 314 -8.96 -19.27 -14.21
N LEU A 315 -9.67 -20.22 -14.81
CA LEU A 315 -9.83 -21.56 -14.27
C LEU A 315 -8.46 -22.28 -14.21
N PRO A 316 -8.10 -22.93 -13.08
CA PRO A 316 -6.91 -23.77 -13.02
C PRO A 316 -6.99 -24.91 -14.04
N ALA A 317 -5.87 -25.24 -14.68
CA ALA A 317 -5.79 -26.33 -15.65
C ALA A 317 -6.15 -27.71 -15.04
N GLU A 318 -6.07 -27.83 -13.72
CA GLU A 318 -6.39 -29.03 -12.95
C GLU A 318 -7.89 -29.37 -12.93
N CYS A 319 -8.75 -28.38 -13.18
CA CYS A 319 -10.20 -28.56 -13.22
C CYS A 319 -10.71 -29.20 -14.52
N GLU A 320 -9.94 -29.08 -15.61
CA GLU A 320 -10.31 -29.67 -16.90
C GLU A 320 -9.86 -31.13 -16.94
N MET A 321 -10.83 -32.05 -17.06
CA MET A 321 -10.49 -33.43 -17.39
C MET A 321 -9.99 -33.46 -18.83
N LYS A 322 -8.68 -33.66 -19.02
CA LYS A 322 -8.13 -34.01 -20.33
C LYS A 322 -8.80 -35.32 -20.75
N SER A 323 -9.54 -35.28 -21.84
CA SER A 323 -9.94 -36.49 -22.53
C SER A 323 -8.66 -37.26 -22.87
N GLU A 324 -8.41 -38.38 -22.22
CA GLU A 324 -7.41 -39.34 -22.69
C GLU A 324 -7.93 -39.86 -24.03
N GLU A 325 -7.29 -39.45 -25.11
CA GLU A 325 -7.39 -40.04 -26.45
C GLU A 325 -6.53 -41.30 -26.54
#